data_AF-A0A6G3Q7Y3-F1
#
_entry.id   AF-A0A6G3Q7Y3-F1
#
_cell.length_a   1.000
_cell.length_b   1.000
_cell.length_c   1.000
_cell.angle_alpha   90.00
_cell.angle_beta   90.00
_cell.angle_gamma   90.00
#
_symmetry.space_group_name_H-M   'P 1'
#
loop_
_entity.id
_entity.type
_entity.pdbx_description
1 polymer ?
#
loop_
_entity_poly.entity_id
_entity_poly.type
_entity_poly.pdbx_seq_one_letter_code
_entity_poly.pdbx_strand_id
1 'polypeptide(L)'
;MSYQDGVDPCMAIAVIGYSCRLPGAPDPETFWRLLAAGRHAITETLPERWDADAISAAAAAPDAERVRWGGFLDRADLFDASFFGISPREATAMDPQQRLVLELGWEALEHAGTVPATLAGSSTSLPMAIKAAFGGDAASRSPPPCHPDGGRPTRTG
;
A
#
# COMPACT_ATOMS: atom_id res chain seq x y z
N MET A 1 42.26 2.43 11.19
CA MET A 1 40.93 2.01 11.69
C MET A 1 40.13 1.56 10.48
N SER A 2 40.34 0.32 10.05
CA SER A 2 39.74 -0.25 8.85
C SER A 2 38.54 -1.09 9.25
N TYR A 3 37.35 -0.59 8.91
CA TYR A 3 36.08 -1.29 9.04
C TYR A 3 36.05 -2.40 7.96
N GLN A 4 36.21 -3.65 8.37
CA GLN A 4 35.93 -4.80 7.51
C GLN A 4 34.49 -5.24 7.80
N ASP A 5 33.57 -4.86 6.90
CA ASP A 5 32.25 -5.49 6.88
C ASP A 5 32.43 -6.96 6.46
N GLY A 6 32.01 -7.87 7.33
CA GLY A 6 32.11 -9.32 7.16
C GLY A 6 31.05 -9.91 6.22
N VAL A 7 30.76 -9.24 5.10
CA VAL A 7 29.92 -9.81 4.04
C VAL A 7 30.86 -10.43 3.01
N ASP A 8 30.80 -11.76 2.90
CA ASP A 8 31.47 -12.47 1.81
C ASP A 8 30.92 -11.90 0.50
N PRO A 9 31.73 -11.29 -0.39
CA PRO A 9 31.22 -10.59 -1.57
C PRO A 9 30.43 -11.51 -2.50
N CYS A 10 30.62 -12.83 -2.40
CA CYS A 10 29.85 -13.84 -3.11
C CYS A 10 28.38 -13.94 -2.65
N MET A 11 28.03 -13.41 -1.47
CA MET A 11 26.67 -13.40 -0.91
C MET A 11 26.10 -11.99 -0.74
N ALA A 12 26.81 -10.95 -1.18
CA ALA A 12 26.30 -9.59 -1.14
C ALA A 12 25.12 -9.42 -2.11
N ILE A 13 24.02 -8.85 -1.62
CA ILE A 13 22.83 -8.54 -2.44
C ILE A 13 22.87 -7.06 -2.82
N ALA A 14 22.83 -6.78 -4.12
CA ALA A 14 22.75 -5.42 -4.64
C ALA A 14 21.31 -5.05 -4.99
N VAL A 15 20.88 -3.85 -4.60
CA VAL A 15 19.64 -3.24 -5.09
C VAL A 15 19.98 -2.46 -6.36
N ILE A 16 19.61 -2.99 -7.52
CA ILE A 16 19.94 -2.43 -8.83
C ILE A 16 18.79 -1.65 -9.48
N GLY A 17 17.56 -1.81 -8.97
CA GLY A 17 16.37 -1.14 -9.47
C GLY A 17 15.37 -0.89 -8.34
N TYR A 18 14.63 0.21 -8.45
CA TYR A 18 13.56 0.54 -7.52
C TYR A 18 12.53 1.45 -8.20
N SER A 19 11.31 1.41 -7.70
CA SER A 19 10.20 2.26 -8.12
C SER A 19 9.31 2.49 -6.90
N CYS A 20 8.69 3.66 -6.81
CA CYS A 20 7.68 3.89 -5.79
C CYS A 20 6.65 4.90 -6.27
N ARG A 21 5.42 4.71 -5.80
CA ARG A 21 4.34 5.68 -5.88
C ARG A 21 3.88 5.97 -4.47
N LEU A 22 4.01 7.21 -4.06
CA LEU A 22 3.74 7.69 -2.72
C LEU A 22 2.88 8.96 -2.80
N PRO A 23 2.21 9.34 -1.71
CA PRO A 23 1.46 10.59 -1.67
C PRO A 23 2.32 11.77 -2.10
N GLY A 24 1.84 12.57 -3.05
CA GLY A 24 2.57 13.72 -3.61
C GLY A 24 3.86 13.38 -4.37
N ALA A 25 4.12 12.10 -4.66
CA ALA A 25 5.30 11.64 -5.35
C ALA A 25 4.98 10.44 -6.26
N PRO A 26 4.68 10.68 -7.55
CA PRO A 26 4.34 9.62 -8.49
C PRO A 26 5.55 8.79 -8.94
N ASP A 27 6.75 9.19 -8.55
CA ASP A 27 8.01 8.55 -8.93
C ASP A 27 9.09 8.78 -7.83
N PRO A 28 10.16 7.96 -7.82
CA PRO A 28 11.23 8.09 -6.81
C PRO A 28 11.97 9.42 -6.82
N GLU A 29 12.09 10.10 -7.96
CA GLU A 29 12.78 11.37 -8.07
C GLU A 29 11.98 12.48 -7.39
N THR A 30 10.67 12.51 -7.63
CA THR A 30 9.74 13.39 -6.94
C THR A 30 9.71 13.12 -5.45
N PHE A 31 9.76 11.85 -5.04
CA PHE A 31 9.86 11.48 -3.64
C PHE A 31 11.14 12.03 -3.00
N TRP A 32 12.28 11.87 -3.67
CA TRP A 32 13.56 12.41 -3.20
C TRP A 32 13.52 13.94 -3.04
N ARG A 33 12.95 14.66 -4.02
CA ARG A 33 12.77 16.12 -3.93
C ARG A 33 11.88 16.54 -2.76
N LEU A 34 10.84 15.77 -2.46
CA LEU A 34 9.93 16.03 -1.34
C LEU A 34 10.68 15.87 -0.01
N LEU A 35 11.44 14.79 0.15
CA LEU A 35 12.27 14.52 1.33
C LEU A 35 13.37 15.57 1.51
N ALA A 36 14.10 15.88 0.44
CA ALA A 36 15.18 16.87 0.47
C ALA A 36 14.68 18.28 0.83
N ALA A 37 13.43 18.60 0.49
CA ALA A 37 12.77 19.84 0.86
C ALA A 37 12.14 19.83 2.27
N GLY A 38 12.18 18.70 2.99
CA GLY A 38 11.55 18.55 4.31
C GLY A 38 10.03 18.72 4.31
N ARG A 39 9.36 18.41 3.20
CA ARG A 39 7.90 18.57 3.05
C ARG A 39 7.16 17.27 3.38
N HIS A 40 5.86 17.38 3.63
CA HIS A 40 4.95 16.23 3.71
C HIS A 40 3.85 16.35 2.65
N ALA A 41 3.30 15.20 2.24
CA ALA A 41 2.15 15.12 1.33
C ALA A 41 0.89 14.56 2.03
N ILE A 42 0.82 14.70 3.35
CA ILE A 42 -0.40 14.43 4.10
C ILE A 42 -1.40 15.54 3.78
N THR A 43 -2.58 15.15 3.31
CA THR A 43 -3.69 16.03 3.00
C THR A 43 -4.90 15.65 3.83
N GLU A 44 -5.90 16.53 3.85
CA GLU A 44 -7.20 16.20 4.40
C GLU A 44 -7.87 15.09 3.55
N THR A 45 -8.73 14.28 4.15
CA THR A 45 -9.47 13.23 3.45
C THR A 45 -10.34 13.83 2.36
N LEU A 46 -10.20 13.34 1.12
CA LEU A 46 -11.03 13.81 0.02
C LEU A 46 -12.50 13.40 0.23
N PRO A 47 -13.46 14.34 0.26
CA PRO A 47 -14.89 14.04 0.44
C PRO A 47 -15.45 13.09 -0.64
N GLU A 48 -14.83 13.09 -1.82
CA GLU A 48 -15.24 12.29 -2.97
C GLU A 48 -14.94 10.79 -2.80
N ARG A 49 -14.01 10.42 -1.90
CA ARG A 49 -13.60 9.03 -1.66
C ARG A 49 -14.15 8.47 -0.35
N TRP A 50 -14.28 9.32 0.66
CA TRP A 50 -14.78 8.99 1.98
C TRP A 50 -15.48 10.20 2.59
N ASP A 51 -16.69 10.01 3.15
CA ASP A 51 -17.33 11.04 3.96
C ASP A 51 -16.61 11.13 5.31
N ALA A 52 -15.65 12.05 5.37
CA ALA A 52 -14.81 12.27 6.54
C ALA A 52 -15.63 12.63 7.78
N ASP A 53 -16.75 13.34 7.60
CA ASP A 53 -17.63 13.75 8.69
C ASP A 53 -18.41 12.55 9.24
N ALA A 54 -18.91 11.67 8.36
CA ALA A 54 -19.57 10.43 8.77
C ALA A 54 -18.62 9.47 9.52
N ILE A 55 -17.37 9.36 9.09
CA ILE A 55 -16.39 8.48 9.74
C ILE A 55 -15.87 9.10 11.05
N SER A 56 -15.67 10.41 11.08
CA SER A 56 -15.29 11.17 12.27
C SER A 56 -16.37 11.10 13.36
N ALA A 57 -17.65 11.21 12.98
CA ALA A 57 -18.78 11.09 13.89
C ALA A 57 -18.96 9.68 14.48
N ALA A 58 -18.51 8.65 13.76
CA ALA A 58 -18.55 7.25 14.21
C ALA A 58 -17.33 6.84 15.07
N ALA A 59 -16.25 7.64 15.07
CA ALA A 59 -15.04 7.37 15.81
C ALA A 59 -15.11 7.93 17.25
N ALA A 60 -14.39 7.31 18.19
CA ALA A 60 -14.19 7.93 19.51
C ALA A 60 -13.45 9.27 19.32
N ALA A 61 -13.74 10.28 20.15
CA ALA A 61 -13.23 11.65 19.97
C ALA A 61 -11.72 11.80 19.63
N PRO A 62 -10.78 10.98 20.14
CA PRO A 62 -9.37 11.04 19.74
C PRO A 62 -9.07 10.44 18.34
N ASP A 63 -9.89 9.50 17.88
CA ASP A 63 -9.74 8.81 16.60
C ASP A 63 -10.40 9.58 15.45
N ALA A 64 -11.41 10.40 15.76
CA ALA A 64 -12.09 11.29 14.83
C ALA A 64 -11.12 12.25 14.10
N GLU A 65 -10.20 12.88 14.84
CA GLU A 65 -9.16 13.75 14.25
C GLU A 65 -8.12 12.97 13.41
N ARG A 66 -7.83 11.71 13.76
CA ARG A 66 -6.89 10.86 13.01
C ARG A 66 -7.42 10.41 11.66
N VAL A 67 -8.74 10.29 11.49
CA VAL A 67 -9.35 9.88 10.22
C VAL A 67 -9.45 11.04 9.23
N ARG A 68 -9.30 12.28 9.69
CA ARG A 68 -9.36 13.50 8.87
C ARG A 68 -8.12 13.72 8.00
N TRP A 69 -7.01 13.06 8.28
CA TRP A 69 -5.74 13.26 7.58
C TRP A 69 -5.20 11.95 7.01
N GLY A 70 -4.74 11.99 5.77
CA GLY A 70 -4.21 10.82 5.08
C GLY A 70 -3.23 11.16 3.97
N GLY A 71 -2.49 10.16 3.52
CA GLY A 71 -1.70 10.24 2.30
C GLY A 71 -2.42 9.49 1.19
N PHE A 72 -2.73 10.17 0.09
CA PHE A 72 -3.51 9.61 -1.01
C PHE A 72 -2.66 9.58 -2.27
N LEU A 73 -2.85 8.54 -3.07
CA LEU A 73 -2.28 8.46 -4.42
C LEU A 73 -3.28 9.09 -5.38
N ASP A 74 -2.83 10.04 -6.20
CA ASP A 74 -3.69 10.81 -7.11
C ASP A 74 -4.37 9.96 -8.19
N ARG A 75 -3.70 8.87 -8.63
CA ARG A 75 -4.11 8.06 -9.78
C ARG A 75 -4.05 6.56 -9.48
N ALA A 76 -4.54 6.16 -8.30
CA ALA A 76 -4.51 4.77 -7.85
C ALA A 76 -5.41 3.82 -8.66
N ASP A 77 -6.34 4.38 -9.44
CA ASP A 77 -7.33 3.69 -10.25
C ASP A 77 -6.91 3.52 -11.72
N LEU A 78 -5.91 4.29 -12.19
CA LEU A 78 -5.38 4.18 -13.53
C LEU A 78 -4.50 2.94 -13.70
N PHE A 79 -4.63 2.29 -14.86
CA PHE A 79 -3.83 1.12 -15.22
C PHE A 79 -3.74 0.95 -16.74
N ASP A 80 -2.54 0.74 -17.28
CA ASP A 80 -2.36 0.41 -18.71
C ASP A 80 -2.58 -1.09 -18.98
N ALA A 81 -3.85 -1.47 -19.09
CA ALA A 81 -4.23 -2.86 -19.30
C ALA A 81 -3.66 -3.46 -20.61
N SER A 82 -3.64 -2.67 -21.69
CA SER A 82 -3.15 -3.11 -23.00
C SER A 82 -1.67 -3.49 -22.97
N PHE A 83 -0.87 -2.72 -22.24
CA PHE A 83 0.55 -2.98 -22.09
C PHE A 83 0.85 -4.34 -21.45
N PHE A 84 0.07 -4.71 -20.42
CA PHE A 84 0.20 -6.01 -19.74
C PHE A 84 -0.56 -7.15 -20.44
N GLY A 85 -1.18 -6.91 -21.60
CA GLY A 85 -1.97 -7.91 -22.32
C GLY A 85 -3.26 -8.31 -21.58
N ILE A 86 -3.79 -7.43 -20.72
CA ILE A 86 -5.01 -7.64 -19.93
C ILE A 86 -6.18 -6.95 -20.63
N SER A 87 -7.33 -7.62 -20.70
CA SER A 87 -8.51 -6.99 -21.30
C SER A 87 -9.10 -5.88 -20.39
N PRO A 88 -9.76 -4.85 -20.94
CA PRO A 88 -10.37 -3.80 -20.12
C PRO A 88 -11.37 -4.32 -19.08
N ARG A 89 -12.09 -5.40 -19.43
CA ARG A 89 -13.04 -6.07 -18.52
C ARG A 89 -12.32 -6.72 -17.33
N GLU A 90 -11.21 -7.41 -17.58
CA GLU A 90 -10.40 -8.01 -16.53
C GLU A 90 -9.74 -6.93 -15.67
N ALA A 91 -9.15 -5.91 -16.29
CA ALA A 91 -8.52 -4.79 -15.57
C ALA A 91 -9.48 -4.09 -14.61
N THR A 92 -10.74 -3.92 -14.98
CA THR A 92 -11.77 -3.33 -14.12
C THR A 92 -12.07 -4.19 -12.89
N ALA A 93 -11.98 -5.52 -13.03
CA ALA A 93 -12.22 -6.48 -11.95
C ALA A 93 -10.99 -6.75 -11.07
N MET A 94 -9.78 -6.37 -11.50
CA MET A 94 -8.56 -6.53 -10.73
C MET A 94 -8.53 -5.60 -9.52
N ASP A 95 -7.97 -6.07 -8.40
CA ASP A 95 -7.73 -5.23 -7.25
C ASP A 95 -6.73 -4.10 -7.60
N PRO A 96 -6.97 -2.83 -7.21
CA PRO A 96 -6.05 -1.73 -7.50
C PRO A 96 -4.62 -1.95 -7.00
N GLN A 97 -4.42 -2.68 -5.88
CA GLN A 97 -3.08 -2.99 -5.38
C GLN A 97 -2.35 -3.95 -6.32
N GLN A 98 -3.05 -4.91 -6.92
CA GLN A 98 -2.45 -5.81 -7.93
C GLN A 98 -2.01 -5.04 -9.17
N ARG A 99 -2.84 -4.10 -9.65
CA ARG A 99 -2.52 -3.22 -10.78
C ARG A 99 -1.29 -2.37 -10.50
N LEU A 100 -1.22 -1.76 -9.33
CA LEU A 100 -0.07 -0.96 -8.90
C LEU A 100 1.22 -1.79 -8.84
N VAL A 101 1.18 -3.03 -8.36
CA VAL A 101 2.40 -3.85 -8.31
C VAL A 101 2.89 -4.23 -9.70
N LEU A 102 2.00 -4.45 -10.68
CA LEU A 102 2.42 -4.71 -12.06
C LEU A 102 3.17 -3.51 -12.65
N GLU A 103 2.64 -2.30 -12.47
CA GLU A 103 3.29 -1.07 -12.95
C GLU A 103 4.64 -0.84 -12.24
N LEU A 104 4.67 -0.90 -10.90
CA LEU A 104 5.90 -0.70 -10.13
C LEU A 104 6.95 -1.77 -10.45
N GLY A 105 6.55 -3.04 -10.56
CA GLY A 105 7.46 -4.11 -10.94
C GLY A 105 8.11 -3.85 -12.30
N TRP A 106 7.35 -3.33 -13.25
CA TRP A 106 7.87 -2.93 -14.55
C TRP A 106 8.84 -1.73 -14.44
N GLU A 107 8.42 -0.64 -13.80
CA GLU A 107 9.24 0.56 -13.59
C GLU A 107 10.57 0.24 -12.87
N ALA A 108 10.56 -0.68 -11.91
CA ALA A 108 11.77 -1.11 -11.20
C ALA A 108 12.74 -1.88 -12.13
N LEU A 109 12.22 -2.71 -13.04
CA LEU A 109 13.03 -3.38 -14.05
C LEU A 109 13.62 -2.40 -15.06
N GLU A 110 12.85 -1.39 -15.47
CA GLU A 110 13.34 -0.31 -16.32
C GLU A 110 14.45 0.50 -15.64
N HIS A 111 14.27 0.85 -14.37
CA HIS A 111 15.30 1.51 -13.57
C HIS A 111 16.57 0.66 -13.46
N ALA A 112 16.43 -0.66 -13.33
CA ALA A 112 17.57 -1.58 -13.34
C ALA A 112 18.22 -1.76 -14.72
N GLY A 113 17.65 -1.19 -15.80
CA GLY A 113 18.08 -1.44 -17.17
C GLY A 113 17.92 -2.91 -17.58
N THR A 114 17.01 -3.64 -16.95
CA THR A 114 16.81 -5.08 -17.15
C THR A 114 15.64 -5.31 -18.08
N VAL A 115 15.87 -6.01 -19.19
CA VAL A 115 14.81 -6.34 -20.16
C VAL A 115 13.98 -7.52 -19.62
N PRO A 116 12.66 -7.37 -19.39
CA PRO A 116 11.88 -8.43 -18.73
C PRO A 116 11.91 -9.78 -19.47
N ALA A 117 11.99 -9.74 -20.80
CA ALA A 117 12.10 -10.95 -21.63
C ALA A 117 13.36 -11.78 -21.32
N THR A 118 14.44 -11.18 -20.80
CA THR A 118 15.66 -11.91 -20.44
C THR A 118 15.53 -12.66 -19.11
N LEU A 119 14.51 -12.36 -18.32
CA LEU A 119 14.21 -13.06 -17.07
C LEU A 119 13.34 -14.31 -17.29
N ALA A 120 12.72 -14.44 -18.46
CA ALA A 120 11.89 -15.60 -18.79
C ALA A 120 12.72 -16.90 -18.74
N GLY A 121 12.26 -17.88 -17.95
CA GLY A 121 12.95 -19.15 -17.75
C GLY A 121 14.11 -19.12 -16.75
N SER A 122 14.41 -17.96 -16.15
CA SER A 122 15.36 -17.85 -15.04
C SER A 122 14.71 -18.17 -13.68
N SER A 123 15.53 -18.42 -12.65
CA SER A 123 15.08 -18.57 -11.27
C SER A 123 14.84 -17.20 -10.59
N THR A 124 14.00 -16.36 -11.19
CA THR A 124 13.62 -15.05 -10.64
C THR A 124 12.34 -15.18 -9.80
N SER A 125 12.31 -14.57 -8.62
CA SER A 125 11.15 -14.55 -7.73
C SER A 125 10.63 -13.13 -7.50
N LEU A 126 9.31 -13.00 -7.30
CA LEU A 126 8.65 -11.74 -6.93
C LEU A 126 7.94 -11.93 -5.58
N PRO A 127 8.62 -11.70 -4.45
CA PRO A 127 7.96 -11.67 -3.16
C PRO A 127 7.12 -10.38 -3.05
N MET A 128 5.84 -10.52 -2.71
CA MET A 128 4.92 -9.40 -2.58
C MET A 128 4.08 -9.56 -1.31
N ALA A 129 3.92 -8.46 -0.58
CA ALA A 129 2.99 -8.36 0.53
C ALA A 129 1.86 -7.39 0.16
N ILE A 130 0.62 -7.88 0.18
CA ILE A 130 -0.59 -7.09 -0.01
C ILE A 130 -1.39 -7.19 1.28
N LYS A 131 -1.81 -6.03 1.83
CA LYS A 131 -2.80 -6.00 2.90
C LYS A 131 -4.14 -5.67 2.28
N ALA A 132 -5.08 -6.62 2.33
CA ALA A 132 -6.45 -6.33 1.96
C ALA A 132 -7.03 -5.27 2.91
N ALA A 133 -7.29 -4.09 2.37
CA ALA A 133 -8.10 -3.07 3.04
C ALA A 133 -9.52 -3.21 2.49
N PHE A 134 -10.28 -4.15 3.05
CA PHE A 134 -11.71 -4.19 2.77
C PHE A 134 -12.34 -2.95 3.38
N GLY A 135 -12.85 -2.05 2.53
CA GLY A 135 -13.81 -1.02 2.94
C GLY A 135 -15.13 -1.68 3.30
N GLY A 136 -15.18 -2.35 4.45
CA GLY A 136 -16.37 -2.95 5.00
C GLY A 136 -17.05 -1.97 5.95
N ASP A 137 -18.35 -1.74 5.73
CA ASP A 137 -19.26 -1.03 6.62
C ASP A 137 -19.10 -1.51 8.07
N ALA A 138 -18.33 -0.76 8.86
CA ALA A 138 -18.10 -1.00 10.27
C ALA A 138 -19.20 -0.35 11.14
N ALA A 139 -20.30 0.15 10.56
CA ALA A 139 -21.32 0.88 11.29
C ALA A 139 -22.46 0.02 11.89
N SER A 140 -22.49 -1.31 11.68
CA SER A 140 -23.64 -2.12 12.11
C SER A 140 -23.39 -3.14 13.22
N ARG A 141 -22.18 -3.26 13.79
CA ARG A 141 -21.94 -4.17 14.92
C ARG A 141 -21.66 -3.41 16.20
N SER A 142 -22.74 -3.05 16.87
CA SER A 142 -22.69 -2.65 18.28
C SER A 142 -22.06 -3.79 19.10
N PRO A 143 -21.01 -3.52 19.91
CA PRO A 143 -20.49 -4.54 20.82
C PRO A 143 -21.59 -4.95 21.81
N PRO A 144 -21.72 -6.24 22.17
CA PRO A 144 -22.72 -6.66 23.15
C PRO A 144 -22.46 -5.92 24.48
N PRO A 145 -23.51 -5.48 25.19
CA PRO A 145 -23.33 -4.73 26.42
C PRO A 145 -22.57 -5.56 27.44
N CYS A 146 -21.47 -5.01 27.97
CA CYS A 146 -20.76 -5.58 29.10
C CYS A 146 -21.70 -5.57 30.31
N HIS A 147 -22.22 -6.74 30.68
CA HIS A 147 -22.94 -6.92 31.94
C HIS A 147 -21.97 -6.62 33.11
N PRO A 148 -22.36 -5.81 34.11
CA PRO A 148 -21.45 -5.36 35.17
C PRO A 148 -21.20 -6.42 36.26
N ASP A 149 -21.51 -7.70 36.01
CA ASP A 149 -21.31 -8.75 37.01
C ASP A 149 -20.53 -9.93 36.41
N GLY A 150 -19.34 -10.16 36.96
CA GLY A 150 -18.39 -11.21 36.58
C GLY A 150 -18.86 -12.60 36.96
N GLY A 151 -20.06 -12.99 36.52
CA GLY A 151 -20.64 -14.31 36.74
C GLY A 151 -20.07 -15.35 35.77
N ARG A 152 -19.28 -16.29 36.30
CA ARG A 152 -18.79 -17.48 35.59
C ARG A 152 -19.95 -18.22 34.92
N PRO A 153 -19.89 -18.57 33.62
CA PRO A 153 -20.95 -19.35 33.00
C PRO A 153 -20.96 -20.76 33.60
N THR A 154 -22.07 -21.12 34.26
CA THR A 154 -22.37 -22.51 34.62
C THR A 154 -22.68 -23.29 33.36
N ARG A 155 -21.88 -24.32 33.12
CA ARG A 155 -22.09 -25.32 32.06
C ARG A 155 -23.29 -26.18 32.43
N THR A 156 -24.33 -26.20 31.61
CA THR A 156 -25.47 -27.11 31.78
C THR A 156 -25.65 -27.96 30.53
N GLY A 157 -25.68 -29.28 30.75
CA GLY A 157 -26.46 -30.31 30.06
C GLY A 157 -26.36 -30.41 28.55
#